data_AF-A0A1S4DFS6-F1
#
_entry.id   AF-A0A1S4DFS6-F1
#
_cell.length_a   1.000
_cell.length_b   1.000
_cell.length_c   1.000
_cell.angle_alpha   90.00
_cell.angle_beta   90.00
_cell.angle_gamma   90.00
#
_symmetry.space_group_name_H-M   'P 1'
#
loop_
_entity.id
_entity.type
_entity.pdbx_description
1 polymer ?
#
loop_
_entity_poly.entity_id
_entity_poly.type
_entity_poly.pdbx_seq_one_letter_code
_entity_poly.pdbx_strand_id
1 'polypeptide(L)'
;MAIQRRLATVDRLAKWEIQVSQSCVLCERDIEETHDHLFFKCPYSQSLWKGMLGWLRYQRSVANWEAGVKWLSVNANNRNPRKTILGVVFAAAVYHIWMKRNDRRFQNQKREAKDRAKDIPIQVHITGQQKCKWKPVLITLNDYPNFKP
;
A
#
# COMPACT_ATOMS: atom_id res chain seq x y z
N MET A 1 -11.26 -0.24 -7.65
CA MET A 1 -11.91 -0.97 -6.53
C MET A 1 -11.66 -0.32 -5.17
N ALA A 2 -10.41 -0.04 -4.77
CA ALA A 2 -10.09 0.65 -3.51
C ALA A 2 -10.69 2.06 -3.41
N ILE A 3 -10.55 2.87 -4.47
CA ILE A 3 -11.06 4.25 -4.56
C ILE A 3 -12.59 4.31 -4.42
N GLN A 4 -13.30 3.28 -4.90
CA GLN A 4 -14.75 3.21 -4.81
C GLN A 4 -15.23 2.64 -3.45
N ARG A 5 -14.32 2.41 -2.50
CA ARG A 5 -14.59 1.70 -1.23
C ARG A 5 -15.29 0.35 -1.44
N ARG A 6 -15.03 -0.31 -2.57
CA ARG A 6 -15.62 -1.61 -2.93
C ARG A 6 -14.77 -2.79 -2.49
N LEU A 7 -13.61 -2.56 -1.89
CA LEU A 7 -12.85 -3.61 -1.22
C LEU A 7 -13.61 -4.05 0.03
N ALA A 8 -13.70 -5.37 0.25
CA ALA A 8 -14.34 -5.94 1.43
C ALA A 8 -13.54 -5.60 2.70
N THR A 9 -13.88 -4.48 3.33
CA THR A 9 -13.49 -4.13 4.70
C THR A 9 -14.39 -4.86 5.70
N VAL A 10 -13.99 -4.91 6.97
CA VAL A 10 -14.75 -5.61 8.04
C VAL A 10 -16.20 -5.11 8.12
N ASP A 11 -16.46 -3.82 7.89
CA ASP A 11 -17.81 -3.24 7.84
C ASP A 11 -18.77 -3.95 6.87
N ARG A 12 -18.24 -4.50 5.76
CA ARG A 12 -19.04 -5.27 4.78
C ARG A 12 -19.22 -6.72 5.18
N LEU A 13 -18.25 -7.31 5.87
CA LEU A 13 -18.35 -8.69 6.37
C LEU A 13 -19.32 -8.77 7.55
N ALA A 14 -19.38 -7.74 8.39
CA ALA A 14 -20.39 -7.62 9.45
C ALA A 14 -21.82 -7.54 8.88
N LYS A 15 -22.01 -6.88 7.73
CA LYS A 15 -23.29 -6.89 6.98
C LYS A 15 -23.64 -8.25 6.36
N TRP A 16 -22.70 -9.19 6.32
CA TRP A 16 -22.90 -10.57 5.85
C TRP A 16 -22.96 -11.58 7.01
N GLU A 17 -23.15 -11.11 8.26
CA GLU A 17 -23.24 -11.93 9.47
C GLU A 17 -22.01 -12.83 9.74
N ILE A 18 -20.89 -12.57 9.08
CA ILE A 18 -19.66 -13.30 9.34
C ILE A 18 -19.05 -12.73 10.62
N GLN A 19 -19.19 -13.47 11.73
CA GLN A 19 -18.56 -13.18 13.01
C GLN A 19 -17.04 -13.25 12.88
N VAL A 20 -16.38 -12.11 12.66
CA VAL A 20 -14.93 -12.03 12.61
C VAL A 20 -14.43 -10.91 13.50
N SER A 21 -13.32 -11.13 14.21
CA SER A 21 -12.74 -10.17 15.16
C SER A 21 -12.64 -8.77 14.56
N GLN A 22 -13.19 -7.74 15.20
CA GLN A 22 -13.10 -6.38 14.68
C GLN A 22 -11.66 -5.82 14.74
N SER A 23 -10.74 -6.51 15.43
CA SER A 23 -9.34 -6.10 15.53
C SER A 23 -8.56 -6.28 14.22
N CYS A 24 -7.61 -5.38 13.97
CA CYS A 24 -6.76 -5.40 12.79
C CYS A 24 -5.70 -6.51 12.84
N VAL A 25 -5.76 -7.41 11.86
CA VAL A 25 -4.86 -8.57 11.75
C VAL A 25 -3.45 -8.21 11.29
N LEU A 26 -3.23 -6.98 10.81
CA LEU A 26 -1.91 -6.55 10.33
C LEU A 26 -1.02 -6.01 11.44
N CYS A 27 -1.59 -5.30 12.43
CA CYS A 27 -0.81 -4.75 13.54
C CYS A 27 -0.88 -5.59 14.81
N GLU A 28 -1.77 -6.58 14.87
CA GLU A 28 -1.96 -7.47 16.03
C GLU A 28 -2.23 -6.70 17.33
N ARG A 29 -2.76 -5.48 17.20
CA ARG A 29 -3.25 -4.65 18.30
C ARG A 29 -4.77 -4.76 18.36
N ASP A 30 -5.32 -4.59 19.56
CA ASP A 30 -6.77 -4.52 19.77
C ASP A 30 -7.32 -3.16 19.32
N ILE A 31 -7.19 -2.89 18.02
CA ILE A 31 -7.65 -1.67 17.36
C ILE A 31 -8.61 -2.10 16.25
N GLU A 32 -9.76 -1.46 16.20
CA GLU A 32 -10.78 -1.68 15.18
C GLU A 32 -10.23 -1.47 13.76
N GLU A 33 -10.42 -2.46 12.89
CA GLU A 33 -10.03 -2.43 11.48
C GLU A 33 -11.02 -1.61 10.65
N THR A 34 -10.87 -0.29 10.70
CA THR A 34 -11.52 0.64 9.77
C THR A 34 -10.74 0.75 8.46
N HIS A 35 -11.37 1.27 7.39
CA HIS A 35 -10.68 1.54 6.12
C HIS A 35 -9.47 2.47 6.29
N ASP A 36 -9.62 3.54 7.06
CA ASP A 36 -8.53 4.46 7.37
C ASP A 36 -7.43 3.80 8.21
N HIS A 37 -7.80 2.96 9.18
CA HIS A 37 -6.82 2.20 9.93
C HIS A 37 -6.03 1.27 9.01
N LEU A 38 -6.72 0.40 8.27
CA LEU A 38 -6.11 -0.59 7.40
C LEU A 38 -5.09 0.03 6.44
N PHE A 39 -5.44 1.12 5.77
CA PHE A 39 -4.57 1.70 4.74
C PHE A 39 -3.61 2.78 5.24
N PHE A 40 -3.90 3.51 6.33
CA PHE A 40 -3.12 4.71 6.69
C PHE A 40 -2.73 4.85 8.17
N LYS A 41 -3.51 4.31 9.11
CA LYS A 41 -3.19 4.42 10.56
C LYS A 41 -2.54 3.17 11.15
N CYS A 42 -2.65 2.03 10.49
CA CYS A 42 -2.02 0.79 10.91
C CYS A 42 -0.50 0.94 10.89
N PRO A 43 0.23 0.62 11.99
CA PRO A 43 1.69 0.72 12.06
C PRO A 43 2.40 0.02 10.90
N TYR A 44 1.89 -1.13 10.48
CA TYR A 44 2.39 -1.85 9.31
C TYR A 44 2.27 -1.00 8.04
N SER A 45 1.08 -0.47 7.77
CA SER A 45 0.81 0.35 6.59
C SER A 45 1.60 1.67 6.62
N GLN A 46 1.78 2.28 7.80
CA GLN A 46 2.60 3.47 7.97
C GLN A 46 4.08 3.20 7.64
N SER A 47 4.64 2.08 8.10
CA SER A 47 6.00 1.69 7.73
C SER A 47 6.14 1.46 6.23
N LEU A 48 5.16 0.79 5.61
CA LEU A 48 5.13 0.60 4.16
C LEU A 48 5.12 1.94 3.42
N TRP A 49 4.26 2.88 3.80
CA TRP A 49 4.19 4.20 3.18
C TRP A 49 5.47 5.00 3.36
N LYS A 50 6.04 5.01 4.57
CA LYS A 50 7.32 5.67 4.86
C LYS A 50 8.43 5.14 3.97
N GLY A 51 8.54 3.82 3.84
CA GLY A 51 9.50 3.18 2.94
C GLY A 51 9.27 3.56 1.47
N MET A 52 8.04 3.40 0.96
CA MET A 52 7.72 3.66 -0.45
C MET A 52 7.88 5.14 -0.84
N LEU A 53 7.39 6.06 -0.01
CA LEU A 53 7.53 7.49 -0.26
C LEU A 53 8.99 7.94 -0.12
N GLY A 54 9.71 7.42 0.88
CA GLY A 54 11.13 7.67 1.06
C GLY A 54 11.96 7.20 -0.14
N TRP A 55 11.69 6.00 -0.66
CA TRP A 55 12.30 5.48 -1.87
C TRP A 55 12.04 6.39 -3.08
N LEU A 56 10.81 6.85 -3.26
CA LEU A 56 10.43 7.81 -4.32
C LEU A 56 10.92 9.25 -4.07
N ARG A 57 11.64 9.49 -2.97
CA ARG A 57 12.12 10.80 -2.49
C ARG A 57 11.01 11.82 -2.22
N TYR A 58 9.87 11.37 -1.71
CA TYR A 58 8.81 12.22 -1.17
C TYR A 58 8.92 12.31 0.36
N GLN A 59 9.08 13.53 0.89
CA GLN A 59 9.09 13.79 2.32
C GLN A 59 7.67 14.11 2.81
N ARG A 60 6.84 13.08 2.99
CA ARG A 60 5.46 13.23 3.47
C ARG A 60 5.01 12.02 4.29
N SER A 61 4.27 12.29 5.36
CA SER A 61 3.40 11.32 6.01
C SER A 61 1.96 11.46 5.48
N VAL A 62 1.25 10.35 5.32
CA VAL A 62 -0.15 10.37 4.91
C VAL A 62 -1.03 10.09 6.13
N ALA A 63 -1.84 11.06 6.52
CA ALA A 63 -2.59 11.01 7.78
C ALA A 63 -3.87 10.15 7.69
N ASN A 64 -4.57 10.21 6.56
CA ASN A 64 -5.81 9.48 6.33
C ASN A 64 -6.02 9.23 4.82
N TRP A 65 -6.98 8.37 4.50
CA TRP A 65 -7.29 7.94 3.14
C TRP A 65 -7.61 9.10 2.22
N GLU A 66 -8.47 10.00 2.65
CA GLU A 66 -8.91 11.14 1.83
C GLU A 66 -7.73 12.07 1.49
N ALA A 67 -6.91 12.41 2.48
CA ALA A 67 -5.72 13.21 2.29
C ALA A 67 -4.64 12.50 1.44
N GLY A 68 -4.63 11.17 1.43
CA GLY A 68 -3.80 10.36 0.54
C GLY A 68 -4.27 10.43 -0.91
N VAL A 69 -5.56 10.17 -1.15
CA VAL A 69 -6.15 10.16 -2.49
C VAL A 69 -6.18 11.56 -3.10
N LYS A 70 -6.52 12.61 -2.35
CA LYS A 70 -6.49 14.00 -2.81
C LYS A 70 -5.08 14.42 -3.21
N TRP A 71 -4.07 14.00 -2.45
CA TRP A 71 -2.68 14.27 -2.81
C TRP A 71 -2.30 13.54 -4.09
N LEU A 72 -2.71 12.27 -4.23
CA LEU A 72 -2.45 11.48 -5.43
C LEU A 72 -3.12 12.07 -6.68
N SER A 73 -4.35 12.58 -6.58
CA SER A 73 -5.05 13.17 -7.73
C SER A 73 -4.37 14.42 -8.27
N VAL A 74 -3.64 15.15 -7.43
CA VAL A 74 -2.85 16.33 -7.83
C VAL A 74 -1.45 15.95 -8.33
N ASN A 75 -0.85 14.90 -7.74
CA ASN A 75 0.57 14.57 -7.95
C ASN A 75 0.81 13.43 -8.93
N ALA A 76 -0.18 12.57 -9.20
CA ALA A 76 -0.09 11.51 -10.19
C ALA A 76 -0.66 11.98 -11.54
N ASN A 77 0.08 11.76 -12.61
CA ASN A 77 -0.42 11.91 -13.98
C ASN A 77 0.40 11.05 -14.95
N ASN A 78 -0.13 10.87 -16.16
CA ASN A 78 0.48 10.03 -17.19
C ASN A 78 1.47 10.77 -18.11
N ARG A 79 1.65 12.09 -17.91
CA ARG A 79 2.53 12.92 -18.73
C ARG A 79 3.96 12.94 -18.21
N ASN A 80 4.14 12.85 -16.89
CA ASN A 80 5.44 12.82 -16.24
C ASN A 80 5.72 11.40 -15.69
N PRO A 81 6.83 10.74 -16.10
CA PRO A 81 7.12 9.36 -15.71
C PRO A 81 7.25 9.18 -14.20
N ARG A 82 7.82 10.15 -13.47
CA ARG A 82 7.91 10.10 -12.00
C ARG A 82 6.54 10.15 -11.35
N LYS A 83 5.64 11.01 -11.86
CA LYS A 83 4.25 11.09 -11.41
C LYS A 83 3.45 9.83 -11.75
N THR A 84 3.75 9.19 -12.87
CA THR A 84 3.13 7.90 -13.24
C THR A 84 3.61 6.77 -12.32
N ILE A 85 4.92 6.70 -12.06
CA ILE A 85 5.52 5.74 -11.11
C ILE A 85 4.91 5.90 -9.72
N LEU A 86 4.71 7.15 -9.25
CA LEU A 86 4.01 7.41 -7.99
C LEU A 86 2.61 6.77 -7.96
N GLY A 87 1.82 6.95 -9.02
CA GLY A 87 0.49 6.34 -9.14
C GLY A 87 0.54 4.80 -9.10
N VAL A 88 1.51 4.20 -9.79
CA VAL A 88 1.71 2.75 -9.81
C VAL A 88 2.10 2.21 -8.44
N VAL A 89 3.07 2.86 -7.77
CA VAL A 89 3.53 2.47 -6.44
C VAL A 89 2.41 2.59 -5.41
N PHE A 90 1.61 3.66 -5.50
CA PHE A 90 0.46 3.84 -4.61
C PHE A 90 -0.56 2.70 -4.80
N ALA A 91 -0.92 2.39 -6.04
CA ALA A 91 -1.85 1.30 -6.34
C ALA A 91 -1.30 -0.07 -5.87
N ALA A 92 -0.01 -0.32 -6.09
CA ALA A 92 0.67 -1.54 -5.67
C ALA A 92 0.73 -1.68 -4.14
N ALA A 93 1.01 -0.59 -3.41
CA ALA A 93 1.04 -0.59 -1.95
C ALA A 93 -0.36 -0.86 -1.35
N VAL A 94 -1.41 -0.21 -1.88
CA VAL A 94 -2.80 -0.48 -1.47
C VAL A 94 -3.19 -1.93 -1.74
N TYR A 95 -2.83 -2.46 -2.91
CA TYR A 95 -3.09 -3.86 -3.25
C TYR A 95 -2.35 -4.82 -2.32
N HIS A 96 -1.07 -4.56 -2.03
CA HIS A 96 -0.25 -5.36 -1.12
C HIS A 96 -0.82 -5.40 0.30
N ILE A 97 -1.24 -4.25 0.85
CA ILE A 97 -1.91 -4.18 2.16
C ILE A 97 -3.16 -5.05 2.17
N TRP A 98 -4.01 -4.91 1.14
CA TRP A 98 -5.27 -5.66 1.05
C TRP A 98 -5.02 -7.17 0.93
N MET A 99 -4.08 -7.58 0.08
CA MET A 99 -3.70 -8.98 -0.10
C MET A 99 -3.17 -9.57 1.21
N LYS A 100 -2.21 -8.89 1.86
CA LYS A 100 -1.63 -9.36 3.14
C LYS A 100 -2.67 -9.47 4.25
N ARG A 101 -3.60 -8.51 4.32
CA ARG A 101 -4.73 -8.56 5.26
C ARG A 101 -5.59 -9.78 5.00
N ASN A 102 -5.96 -10.03 3.75
CA ASN A 102 -6.80 -11.18 3.40
C ASN A 102 -6.11 -12.52 3.67
N ASP A 103 -4.83 -12.64 3.37
CA ASP A 103 -4.05 -13.85 3.68
C ASP A 103 -4.07 -14.13 5.19
N ARG A 104 -3.79 -13.12 6.02
CA ARG A 104 -3.85 -13.28 7.48
C ARG A 104 -5.25 -13.59 7.99
N ARG A 105 -6.28 -12.99 7.40
CA ARG A 105 -7.67 -13.11 7.84
C ARG A 105 -8.31 -14.44 7.48
N PHE A 106 -8.02 -14.97 6.28
CA PHE A 106 -8.78 -16.08 5.70
C PHE A 106 -7.97 -17.36 5.50
N GLN A 107 -6.63 -17.30 5.49
CA GLN A 107 -5.81 -18.49 5.23
C GLN A 107 -5.15 -19.08 6.49
N ASN A 108 -5.51 -18.59 7.69
CA ASN A 108 -4.97 -19.04 8.99
C ASN A 108 -3.43 -19.20 9.01
N GLN A 109 -2.72 -18.46 8.15
CA GLN A 109 -1.26 -18.52 8.08
C GLN A 109 -0.69 -17.74 9.25
N LYS A 110 -0.51 -18.42 10.37
CA LYS A 110 0.42 -18.04 11.45
C LYS A 110 1.89 -18.15 11.02
N ARG A 111 2.18 -18.63 9.80
CA ARG A 111 3.51 -18.47 9.21
C ARG A 111 3.67 -17.01 8.87
N GLU A 112 4.73 -16.39 9.39
CA GLU A 112 5.25 -15.11 8.91
C GLU A 112 5.39 -15.19 7.38
N ALA A 113 4.35 -14.85 6.64
CA ALA A 113 4.44 -14.70 5.21
C ALA A 113 5.49 -13.62 4.98
N LYS A 114 6.65 -14.02 4.44
CA LYS A 114 7.77 -13.12 4.13
C LYS A 114 7.19 -11.86 3.51
N ASP A 115 7.48 -10.72 4.12
CA ASP A 115 6.87 -9.48 3.70
C ASP A 115 7.27 -9.14 2.26
N ARG A 116 6.31 -9.28 1.34
CA ARG A 116 6.47 -9.02 -0.09
C ARG A 116 6.45 -7.54 -0.45
N ALA A 117 6.51 -6.64 0.54
CA ALA A 117 6.63 -5.21 0.31
C ALA A 117 7.82 -4.86 -0.60
N LYS A 118 8.91 -5.63 -0.51
CA LYS A 118 10.10 -5.50 -1.38
C LYS A 118 9.85 -5.84 -2.85
N ASP A 119 8.79 -6.57 -3.16
CA ASP A 119 8.45 -6.94 -4.54
C ASP A 119 7.88 -5.73 -5.31
N ILE A 120 7.33 -4.73 -4.62
CA ILE A 120 6.76 -3.54 -5.26
C ILE A 120 7.83 -2.79 -6.10
N PRO A 121 8.99 -2.38 -5.54
CA PRO A 121 10.08 -1.78 -6.33
C PRO A 121 10.59 -2.67 -7.46
N ILE A 122 10.64 -3.99 -7.24
CA ILE A 122 11.11 -4.97 -8.23
C ILE A 122 10.16 -4.97 -9.44
N GLN A 123 8.85 -5.11 -9.18
CA GLN A 123 7.83 -5.10 -10.22
C GLN A 123 7.78 -3.77 -10.97
N VAL A 124 7.98 -2.65 -10.27
CA VAL A 124 8.08 -1.32 -10.89
C VAL A 124 9.30 -1.24 -11.83
N HIS A 125 10.45 -1.77 -11.42
CA HIS A 125 11.65 -1.82 -12.27
C HIS A 125 11.44 -2.73 -13.47
N ILE A 126 10.99 -3.98 -13.28
CA ILE A 126 10.75 -4.95 -14.37
C ILE A 126 9.78 -4.35 -15.40
N THR A 127 8.65 -3.83 -14.93
CA THR A 127 7.63 -3.23 -15.82
C THR A 127 8.15 -1.96 -16.49
N GLY A 128 8.94 -1.16 -15.78
CA GLY A 128 9.48 0.09 -16.30
C GLY A 128 10.64 -0.07 -17.28
N GLN A 129 11.34 -1.21 -17.30
CA GLN A 129 12.35 -1.49 -18.34
C GLN A 129 11.76 -1.46 -19.76
N GLN A 130 10.48 -1.84 -19.89
CA GLN A 130 9.74 -1.80 -21.15
C GLN A 130 9.27 -0.38 -21.53
N LYS A 131 9.44 0.61 -20.64
CA LYS A 131 9.02 2.01 -20.85
C LYS A 131 10.24 2.92 -20.94
N CYS A 132 10.63 3.30 -22.16
CA CYS A 132 11.79 4.16 -22.42
C CYS A 132 11.80 5.46 -21.60
N LYS A 133 10.64 6.11 -21.41
CA LYS A 133 10.51 7.32 -20.57
C LYS A 133 10.75 7.11 -19.07
N TRP A 134 10.66 5.87 -18.58
CA TRP A 134 10.82 5.56 -17.16
C TRP A 134 12.27 5.25 -16.80
N LYS A 135 13.07 4.75 -17.74
CA LYS A 135 14.47 4.34 -17.51
C LYS A 135 15.30 5.41 -16.78
N PRO A 136 15.30 6.70 -17.19
CA PRO A 136 16.08 7.72 -16.50
C PRO A 136 15.66 7.90 -15.03
N VAL A 137 14.36 7.79 -14.75
CA VAL A 137 13.83 7.91 -13.38
C VAL A 137 14.18 6.68 -12.56
N LEU A 138 14.09 5.48 -13.13
CA LEU A 138 14.42 4.24 -12.43
C LEU A 138 15.89 4.12 -12.06
N ILE A 139 16.80 4.64 -12.89
CA ILE A 139 18.23 4.72 -12.57
C ILE A 139 18.46 5.52 -11.27
N THR A 140 17.67 6.57 -11.03
CA THR A 140 17.75 7.35 -9.78
C THR A 140 17.12 6.66 -8.56
N LEU A 141 16.42 5.54 -8.77
CA LEU A 141 15.69 4.76 -7.78
C LEU A 141 16.29 3.34 -7.60
N ASN A 142 17.59 3.18 -7.85
CA ASN A 142 18.28 1.88 -7.89
C ASN A 142 18.56 1.25 -6.51
N ASP A 143 18.04 1.84 -5.45
CA ASP A 143 18.17 1.42 -4.06
C ASP A 143 16.84 0.87 -3.51
N TYR A 144 16.90 -0.04 -2.54
CA TYR A 144 15.70 -0.62 -1.95
C TYR A 144 15.06 0.30 -0.90
N PRO A 145 13.71 0.33 -0.79
CA PRO A 145 13.05 1.08 0.27
C PRO A 145 13.45 0.57 1.66
N ASN A 146 13.64 1.51 2.58
CA ASN A 146 13.88 1.20 3.99
C ASN A 146 12.54 1.15 4.74
N PHE A 147 12.15 -0.05 5.18
CA PHE A 147 10.93 -0.31 5.94
C PHE A 147 11.17 -0.41 7.45
N LYS A 148 12.33 0.04 7.95
CA LYS A 148 12.56 0.10 9.39
C LYS A 148 11.52 1.06 10.03
N PRO A 149 10.89 0.67 11.15
CA PRO A 149 10.00 1.55 11.91
C PRO A 149 10.70 2.87 12.26
#